data_AF-O87486-F1
#
_entry.id   AF-O87486-F1
#
_cell.length_a   1.000
_cell.length_b   1.000
_cell.length_c   1.000
_cell.angle_alpha   90.00
_cell.angle_beta   90.00
_cell.angle_gamma   90.00
#
_symmetry.space_group_name_H-M   'P 1'
#
loop_
_entity.id
_entity.type
_entity.pdbx_description
1 polymer ?
#
loop_
_entity_poly.entity_id
_entity_poly.type
_entity_poly.pdbx_seq_one_letter_code
_entity_poly.pdbx_strand_id
1 'polypeptide(L)'
;FELANRSDDIDTLYANSGAKGRDLLQTLLIDSHDAGYARTMIDATSANEITKQLNTATDALNNIASLEHKTSGLQTLSLSNAMILNSRLVNLSRRHTNNIDSFAQRLQALKDQRFASLESAAEVLYQFAPKYEKPTNVWANAIGGASLNSGGNTSLYGTSAGVDAYLNEKVEAIVGGFGSYGYSSFNNQSNSLNSGANNANFGVYSRIFANRHEFDFEAQGALGSDQSSLNFKSALLRDLNQSYNYLAYGAATRASYGYDFAFFRNALVLKPSVGVSYNHLGSTNFESNSTHKAALKNGASSQHLFNASANVEARYYYGDTSYFYMNAGVLQEFAHFGSSNALSLNTFKVNAARNPLNTHARVMMGGELKLAKEVFLNLGFIYLHNLISNAGHFASNLGMRYSF
;
A
#
# COMPACT_ATOMS: atom_id res chain seq x y z
N PHE A 1 -4.43 -33.90 -30.30
CA PHE A 1 -4.06 -35.14 -29.59
C PHE A 1 -4.55 -36.38 -30.32
N GLU A 2 -5.85 -36.52 -30.60
CA GLU A 2 -6.36 -37.64 -31.42
C GLU A 2 -5.74 -37.66 -32.84
N LEU A 3 -5.68 -36.50 -33.50
CA LEU A 3 -5.03 -36.35 -34.82
C LEU A 3 -3.50 -36.59 -34.82
N ALA A 4 -2.89 -36.65 -33.62
CA ALA A 4 -1.46 -36.87 -33.41
C ALA A 4 -1.15 -38.26 -32.84
N ASN A 5 -2.17 -39.13 -32.69
CA ASN A 5 -2.05 -40.43 -32.01
C ASN A 5 -1.47 -40.34 -30.58
N ARG A 6 -1.85 -39.27 -29.86
CA ARG A 6 -1.41 -38.96 -28.49
C ARG A 6 -2.61 -38.73 -27.57
N SER A 7 -3.65 -39.57 -27.70
CA SER A 7 -4.86 -39.49 -26.86
C SER A 7 -4.55 -39.61 -25.37
N ASP A 8 -3.59 -40.46 -25.01
CA ASP A 8 -3.26 -40.78 -23.62
C ASP A 8 -2.64 -39.57 -22.88
N ASP A 9 -2.10 -38.61 -23.63
CA ASP A 9 -1.57 -37.36 -23.06
C ASP A 9 -2.67 -36.37 -22.65
N ILE A 10 -3.91 -36.54 -23.13
CA ILE A 10 -5.04 -35.69 -22.76
C ILE A 10 -5.36 -35.82 -21.27
N ASP A 11 -5.29 -37.04 -20.74
CA ASP A 11 -5.56 -37.32 -19.32
C ASP A 11 -4.46 -36.73 -18.44
N THR A 12 -3.20 -36.80 -18.89
CA THR A 12 -2.07 -36.16 -18.23
C THR A 12 -2.25 -34.64 -18.17
N LEU A 13 -2.63 -34.01 -19.29
CA LEU A 13 -2.91 -32.57 -19.34
C LEU A 13 -4.11 -32.20 -18.46
N TYR A 14 -5.14 -33.02 -18.43
CA TYR A 14 -6.31 -32.77 -17.61
C TYR A 14 -6.00 -32.83 -16.12
N ALA A 15 -5.25 -33.85 -15.69
CA ALA A 15 -4.85 -34.03 -14.31
C ALA A 15 -3.96 -32.87 -13.80
N ASN A 16 -3.13 -32.29 -14.67
CA ASN A 16 -2.10 -31.32 -14.25
C ASN A 16 -2.37 -29.86 -14.62
N SER A 17 -3.24 -29.57 -15.59
CA SER A 17 -3.60 -28.21 -16.02
C SER A 17 -5.10 -27.92 -15.93
N GLY A 18 -5.92 -28.93 -15.64
CA GLY A 18 -7.37 -28.81 -15.47
C GLY A 18 -8.10 -28.35 -16.72
N ALA A 19 -9.38 -28.00 -16.55
CA ALA A 19 -10.22 -27.52 -17.65
C ALA A 19 -9.69 -26.22 -18.27
N LYS A 20 -9.24 -25.26 -17.45
CA LYS A 20 -8.70 -23.97 -17.92
C LYS A 20 -7.48 -24.15 -18.81
N GLY A 21 -6.54 -25.02 -18.45
CA GLY A 21 -5.36 -25.27 -19.27
C GLY A 21 -5.72 -25.89 -20.63
N ARG A 22 -6.70 -26.80 -20.66
CA ARG A 22 -7.20 -27.37 -21.93
C ARG A 22 -7.89 -26.33 -22.80
N ASP A 23 -8.76 -25.51 -22.22
CA ASP A 23 -9.44 -24.44 -22.95
C ASP A 23 -8.43 -23.45 -23.53
N LEU A 24 -7.41 -23.07 -22.76
CA LEU A 24 -6.32 -22.24 -23.24
C LEU A 24 -5.56 -22.90 -24.41
N LEU A 25 -5.23 -24.19 -24.28
CA LEU A 25 -4.54 -24.93 -25.34
C LEU A 25 -5.36 -25.00 -26.62
N GLN A 26 -6.66 -25.27 -26.50
CA GLN A 26 -7.62 -25.27 -27.61
C GLN A 26 -7.64 -23.90 -28.28
N THR A 27 -7.74 -22.82 -27.50
CA THR A 27 -7.73 -21.46 -28.02
C THR A 27 -6.44 -21.13 -28.78
N LEU A 28 -5.28 -21.52 -28.24
CA LEU A 28 -3.97 -21.25 -28.86
C LEU A 28 -3.77 -22.03 -30.16
N LEU A 29 -4.10 -23.32 -30.14
CA LEU A 29 -3.75 -24.23 -31.23
C LEU A 29 -4.82 -24.32 -32.32
N ILE A 30 -6.10 -24.22 -31.98
CA ILE A 30 -7.20 -24.41 -32.92
C ILE A 30 -7.92 -23.10 -33.17
N ASP A 31 -8.47 -22.46 -32.14
CA ASP A 31 -9.37 -21.31 -32.36
C ASP A 31 -8.62 -20.08 -32.92
N SER A 32 -7.31 -19.99 -32.64
CA SER A 32 -6.42 -18.98 -33.20
C SER A 32 -5.74 -19.41 -34.50
N HIS A 33 -5.76 -20.71 -34.83
CA HIS A 33 -5.09 -21.30 -36.00
C HIS A 33 -5.99 -22.34 -36.70
N ASP A 34 -5.51 -23.58 -36.84
CA ASP A 34 -6.17 -24.71 -37.48
C ASP A 34 -5.60 -26.05 -36.98
N ALA A 35 -6.24 -27.15 -37.38
CA ALA A 35 -5.86 -28.50 -36.94
C ALA A 35 -4.45 -28.94 -37.38
N GLY A 36 -3.95 -28.44 -38.52
CA GLY A 36 -2.61 -28.76 -39.02
C GLY A 36 -1.52 -28.11 -38.18
N TYR A 37 -1.71 -26.83 -37.82
CA TYR A 37 -0.86 -26.13 -36.87
C TYR A 37 -0.85 -26.83 -35.51
N ALA A 38 -2.03 -27.17 -34.97
CA ALA A 38 -2.17 -27.87 -33.70
C ALA A 38 -1.40 -29.20 -33.67
N ARG A 39 -1.48 -29.99 -34.74
CA ARG A 39 -0.74 -31.25 -34.87
C ARG A 39 0.77 -31.01 -34.84
N THR A 40 1.25 -30.06 -35.64
CA THR A 40 2.69 -29.72 -35.71
C THR A 40 3.25 -29.33 -34.33
N MET A 41 2.50 -28.50 -33.59
CA MET A 41 2.92 -28.04 -32.27
C MET A 41 2.89 -29.15 -31.21
N ILE A 42 1.87 -30.01 -31.25
CA ILE A 42 1.76 -31.17 -30.37
C ILE A 42 2.87 -32.18 -30.68
N ASP A 43 3.11 -32.53 -31.93
CA ASP A 43 4.14 -33.50 -32.33
C ASP A 43 5.56 -33.02 -31.93
N ALA A 44 5.80 -31.71 -31.99
CA ALA A 44 7.08 -31.12 -31.63
C ALA A 44 7.34 -30.96 -30.12
N THR A 45 6.32 -31.13 -29.26
CA THR A 45 6.41 -30.78 -27.83
C THR A 45 5.90 -31.91 -26.93
N SER A 46 6.66 -32.28 -25.89
CA SER A 46 6.23 -33.33 -24.95
C SER A 46 5.01 -32.88 -24.11
N ALA A 47 4.19 -33.84 -23.65
CA ALA A 47 3.01 -33.53 -22.85
C ALA A 47 3.36 -32.81 -21.54
N ASN A 48 4.48 -33.19 -20.92
CA ASN A 48 4.99 -32.53 -19.71
C ASN A 48 5.38 -31.07 -19.96
N GLU A 49 6.02 -30.79 -21.10
CA GLU A 49 6.40 -29.42 -21.45
C GLU A 49 5.17 -28.57 -21.82
N ILE A 50 4.21 -29.13 -22.56
CA ILE A 50 2.91 -28.47 -22.82
C ILE A 50 2.22 -28.13 -21.49
N THR A 51 2.12 -29.09 -20.58
CA THR A 51 1.51 -28.91 -19.25
C THR A 51 2.16 -27.76 -18.47
N LYS A 52 3.50 -27.77 -18.40
CA LYS A 52 4.27 -26.73 -17.71
C LYS A 52 4.03 -25.34 -18.31
N GLN A 53 4.00 -25.26 -19.64
CA GLN A 53 3.78 -24.00 -20.36
C GLN A 53 2.35 -23.48 -20.16
N LEU A 54 1.35 -24.36 -20.20
CA LEU A 54 -0.05 -23.99 -19.94
C LEU A 54 -0.26 -23.49 -18.52
N ASN A 55 0.37 -24.11 -17.52
CA ASN A 55 0.30 -23.64 -16.14
C ASN A 55 0.97 -22.27 -16.01
N THR A 56 2.14 -22.08 -16.61
CA THR A 56 2.85 -20.79 -16.64
C THR A 56 2.00 -19.69 -17.30
N ALA A 57 1.35 -20.00 -18.42
CA ALA A 57 0.48 -19.07 -19.12
C ALA A 57 -0.78 -18.75 -18.32
N THR A 58 -1.41 -19.77 -17.73
CA THR A 58 -2.61 -19.60 -16.89
C THR A 58 -2.32 -18.72 -15.68
N ASP A 59 -1.17 -18.90 -15.02
CA ASP A 59 -0.75 -18.07 -13.88
C ASP A 59 -0.51 -16.61 -14.29
N ALA A 60 0.14 -16.39 -15.43
CA ALA A 60 0.30 -15.04 -15.99
C ALA A 60 -1.06 -14.40 -16.28
N LEU A 61 -1.98 -15.12 -16.95
CA LEU A 61 -3.32 -14.61 -17.27
C LEU A 61 -4.18 -14.35 -16.01
N ASN A 62 -4.04 -15.18 -14.96
CA ASN A 62 -4.68 -14.93 -13.66
C ASN A 62 -4.17 -13.64 -13.02
N ASN A 63 -2.86 -13.38 -13.07
CA ASN A 63 -2.28 -12.12 -12.58
C ASN A 63 -2.85 -10.90 -13.34
N ILE A 64 -2.96 -10.99 -14.68
CA ILE A 64 -3.54 -9.91 -15.50
C ILE A 64 -5.00 -9.64 -15.14
N ALA A 65 -5.77 -10.68 -14.85
CA ALA A 65 -7.17 -10.56 -14.45
C ALA A 65 -7.34 -9.99 -13.03
N SER A 66 -6.30 -10.09 -12.18
CA SER A 66 -6.35 -9.70 -10.78
C SER A 66 -6.29 -8.19 -10.57
N LEU A 67 -7.31 -7.64 -9.89
CA LEU A 67 -7.30 -6.23 -9.48
C LEU A 67 -6.19 -5.95 -8.44
N GLU A 68 -5.82 -6.94 -7.64
CA GLU A 68 -4.74 -6.83 -6.65
C GLU A 68 -3.40 -6.55 -7.35
N HIS A 69 -3.09 -7.29 -8.43
CA HIS A 69 -1.91 -7.00 -9.26
C HIS A 69 -2.01 -5.59 -9.86
N LYS A 70 -3.16 -5.24 -10.45
CA LYS A 70 -3.33 -3.95 -11.13
C LYS A 70 -3.23 -2.73 -10.23
N THR A 71 -3.40 -2.91 -8.92
CA THR A 71 -3.41 -1.81 -7.94
C THR A 71 -2.29 -1.92 -6.91
N SER A 72 -1.41 -2.92 -7.00
CA SER A 72 -0.35 -3.17 -6.00
C SER A 72 0.60 -1.99 -5.83
N GLY A 73 0.97 -1.31 -6.94
CA GLY A 73 1.79 -0.10 -6.92
C GLY A 73 1.12 1.04 -6.14
N LEU A 74 -0.17 1.30 -6.40
CA LEU A 74 -0.95 2.32 -5.69
C LEU A 74 -1.11 2.00 -4.21
N GLN A 75 -1.39 0.73 -3.89
CA GLN A 75 -1.50 0.27 -2.51
C GLN A 75 -0.18 0.42 -1.74
N THR A 76 0.95 0.07 -2.37
CA THR A 76 2.29 0.21 -1.77
C THR A 76 2.65 1.67 -1.53
N LEU A 77 2.34 2.57 -2.48
CA LEU A 77 2.50 4.01 -2.30
C LEU A 77 1.62 4.55 -1.17
N SER A 78 0.34 4.14 -1.14
CA SER A 78 -0.62 4.54 -0.10
C SER A 78 -0.21 4.05 1.30
N LEU A 79 0.33 2.83 1.41
CA LEU A 79 0.87 2.27 2.65
C LEU A 79 2.08 3.08 3.14
N SER A 80 2.96 3.47 2.24
CA SER A 80 4.11 4.33 2.53
C SER A 80 3.65 5.68 3.07
N ASN A 81 2.65 6.28 2.44
CA ASN A 81 2.06 7.55 2.90
C ASN A 81 1.42 7.40 4.28
N ALA A 82 0.70 6.32 4.56
CA ALA A 82 0.11 6.09 5.90
C ALA A 82 1.16 6.11 7.02
N MET A 83 2.34 5.54 6.78
CA MET A 83 3.46 5.59 7.71
C MET A 83 4.03 7.01 7.86
N ILE A 84 4.26 7.72 6.74
CA ILE A 84 4.72 9.12 6.77
C ILE A 84 3.76 9.97 7.60
N LEU A 85 2.46 9.88 7.32
CA LEU A 85 1.41 10.62 8.01
C LEU A 85 1.35 10.27 9.50
N ASN A 86 1.48 8.99 9.88
CA ASN A 86 1.51 8.64 11.29
C ASN A 86 2.71 9.28 12.01
N SER A 87 3.89 9.26 11.38
CA SER A 87 5.06 9.99 11.91
C SER A 87 4.77 11.48 12.10
N ARG A 88 4.10 12.15 11.14
CA ARG A 88 3.70 13.56 11.26
C ARG A 88 2.77 13.80 12.44
N LEU A 89 1.74 12.94 12.58
CA LEU A 89 0.77 13.03 13.67
C LEU A 89 1.42 12.80 15.05
N VAL A 90 2.28 11.79 15.18
CA VAL A 90 3.06 11.53 16.39
C VAL A 90 3.90 12.75 16.79
N ASN A 91 4.60 13.34 15.83
CA ASN A 91 5.43 14.52 16.07
C ASN A 91 4.60 15.67 16.66
N LEU A 92 3.54 16.05 15.95
CA LEU A 92 2.75 17.22 16.29
C LEU A 92 1.91 17.03 17.57
N SER A 93 1.55 15.80 17.90
CA SER A 93 0.80 15.48 19.12
C SER A 93 1.59 15.77 20.39
N ARG A 94 2.92 15.83 20.31
CA ARG A 94 3.79 16.26 21.42
C ARG A 94 3.35 17.59 22.01
N ARG A 95 2.89 18.54 21.18
CA ARG A 95 2.44 19.86 21.65
C ARG A 95 1.22 19.74 22.54
N HIS A 96 0.29 18.89 22.14
CA HIS A 96 -0.91 18.60 22.92
C HIS A 96 -0.55 17.88 24.23
N THR A 97 0.24 16.81 24.18
CA THR A 97 0.65 16.06 25.38
C THR A 97 1.42 16.95 26.37
N ASN A 98 2.24 17.87 25.87
CA ASN A 98 2.94 18.86 26.71
C ASN A 98 2.05 19.94 27.29
N ASN A 99 0.81 20.09 26.83
CA ASN A 99 -0.17 21.06 27.33
C ASN A 99 -1.09 20.44 28.41
N ILE A 100 -1.57 19.19 28.23
CA ILE A 100 -2.64 18.57 29.03
C ILE A 100 -2.37 18.54 30.55
N ASP A 101 -1.19 18.11 30.98
CA ASP A 101 -0.86 17.98 32.42
C ASP A 101 -0.07 19.19 32.96
N SER A 102 0.24 20.13 32.07
CA SER A 102 1.32 21.06 32.27
C SER A 102 0.95 22.19 33.21
N PHE A 103 -0.28 22.70 33.20
CA PHE A 103 -0.64 23.81 34.07
C PHE A 103 -0.69 23.40 35.55
N ALA A 104 -1.40 22.30 35.87
CA ALA A 104 -1.56 21.84 37.25
C ALA A 104 -0.26 21.29 37.85
N GLN A 105 0.55 20.55 37.07
CA GLN A 105 1.85 20.06 37.52
C GLN A 105 2.92 21.17 37.56
N ARG A 106 2.88 22.17 36.65
CA ARG A 106 3.71 23.38 36.77
C ARG A 106 3.34 24.14 38.05
N LEU A 107 2.06 24.33 38.36
CA LEU A 107 1.64 24.97 39.60
C LEU A 107 2.10 24.21 40.85
N GLN A 108 2.03 22.86 40.84
CA GLN A 108 2.52 22.02 41.94
C GLN A 108 4.05 22.04 42.06
N ALA A 109 4.79 21.97 40.95
CA ALA A 109 6.26 22.00 40.97
C ALA A 109 6.82 23.37 41.38
N LEU A 110 6.06 24.45 41.15
CA LEU A 110 6.39 25.81 41.58
C LEU A 110 5.91 26.13 43.00
N LYS A 111 5.05 25.29 43.60
CA LYS A 111 4.46 25.51 44.93
C LYS A 111 5.52 25.56 46.05
N ASP A 112 6.60 24.81 45.90
CA ASP A 112 7.68 24.71 46.90
C ASP A 112 8.97 25.46 46.49
N GLN A 113 8.97 26.12 45.32
CA GLN A 113 10.11 26.92 44.87
C GLN A 113 9.96 28.39 45.28
N ARG A 114 10.91 28.88 46.09
CA ARG A 114 11.01 30.32 46.41
C ARG A 114 11.78 31.01 45.30
N PHE A 115 11.10 31.75 44.43
CA PHE A 115 11.75 32.56 43.40
C PHE A 115 12.46 33.75 44.04
N ALA A 116 13.81 33.74 43.99
CA ALA A 116 14.62 34.83 44.50
C ALA A 116 14.73 36.03 43.53
N SER A 117 14.29 35.88 42.27
CA SER A 117 14.22 36.97 41.29
C SER A 117 13.24 36.65 40.14
N LEU A 118 12.70 37.69 39.48
CA LEU A 118 11.82 37.55 38.30
C LEU A 118 12.49 36.77 37.14
N GLU A 119 13.82 36.80 37.04
CA GLU A 119 14.59 36.07 36.01
C GLU A 119 14.53 34.55 36.23
N SER A 120 14.58 34.07 37.48
CA SER A 120 14.52 32.63 37.80
C SER A 120 13.15 31.99 37.52
N ALA A 121 12.07 32.75 37.67
CA ALA A 121 10.72 32.30 37.30
C ALA A 121 10.54 32.19 35.79
N ALA A 122 11.12 33.13 35.02
CA ALA A 122 11.13 33.09 33.57
C ALA A 122 11.95 31.90 33.05
N GLU A 123 13.09 31.58 33.65
CA GLU A 123 13.98 30.50 33.21
C GLU A 123 13.37 29.10 33.37
N VAL A 124 12.62 28.88 34.46
CA VAL A 124 11.83 27.64 34.68
C VAL A 124 10.66 27.54 33.70
N LEU A 125 9.99 28.66 33.40
CA LEU A 125 8.95 28.71 32.35
C LEU A 125 9.53 28.44 30.94
N TYR A 126 10.75 28.88 30.67
CA TYR A 126 11.45 28.71 29.39
C TYR A 126 12.03 27.30 29.16
N GLN A 127 12.28 26.49 30.19
CA GLN A 127 12.83 25.12 30.04
C GLN A 127 11.83 24.10 29.47
N PHE A 128 10.52 24.36 29.54
CA PHE A 128 9.48 23.37 29.19
C PHE A 128 8.70 23.68 27.90
N ALA A 129 9.04 24.76 27.18
CA ALA A 129 8.48 25.04 25.87
C ALA A 129 9.35 24.39 24.77
N PRO A 130 8.77 23.75 23.73
CA PRO A 130 9.54 23.37 22.55
C PRO A 130 10.13 24.64 21.92
N LYS A 131 11.41 24.95 22.20
CA LYS A 131 12.03 26.23 21.84
C LYS A 131 12.20 26.45 20.32
N TYR A 132 11.93 25.44 19.50
CA TYR A 132 12.31 25.41 18.08
C TYR A 132 11.27 24.78 17.15
N GLU A 133 10.00 24.66 17.57
CA GLU A 133 8.95 24.17 16.69
C GLU A 133 7.86 25.23 16.48
N LYS A 134 7.68 25.62 15.22
CA LYS A 134 6.68 26.60 14.80
C LYS A 134 5.43 25.90 14.29
N PRO A 135 4.23 26.52 14.35
CA PRO A 135 2.96 25.85 14.05
C PRO A 135 2.95 25.15 12.71
N THR A 136 3.67 25.67 11.72
CA THR A 136 3.65 25.17 10.35
C THR A 136 4.93 24.40 10.02
N ASN A 137 4.78 23.36 9.21
CA ASN A 137 5.90 22.56 8.73
C ASN A 137 5.72 22.25 7.25
N VAL A 138 6.85 22.19 6.55
CA VAL A 138 6.96 21.56 5.24
C VAL A 138 7.88 20.35 5.35
N TRP A 139 7.55 19.28 4.64
CA TRP A 139 8.33 18.05 4.67
C TRP A 139 8.40 17.41 3.30
N ALA A 140 9.44 16.60 3.10
CA ALA A 140 9.63 15.78 1.91
C ALA A 140 10.28 14.45 2.30
N ASN A 141 9.91 13.37 1.60
CA ASN A 141 10.43 12.02 1.83
C ASN A 141 10.79 11.35 0.50
N ALA A 142 11.86 10.57 0.51
CA ALA A 142 12.06 9.46 -0.41
C ALA A 142 11.34 8.22 0.13
N ILE A 143 10.76 7.44 -0.77
CA ILE A 143 9.97 6.23 -0.47
C ILE A 143 10.59 5.05 -1.22
N GLY A 144 10.72 3.92 -0.52
CA GLY A 144 10.99 2.62 -1.12
C GLY A 144 10.00 1.59 -0.59
N GLY A 145 9.54 0.68 -1.43
CA GLY A 145 8.61 -0.35 -1.00
C GLY A 145 8.56 -1.55 -1.93
N ALA A 146 7.92 -2.61 -1.46
CA ALA A 146 7.69 -3.81 -2.23
C ALA A 146 6.40 -4.51 -1.77
N SER A 147 5.75 -5.24 -2.67
CA SER A 147 4.71 -6.21 -2.35
C SER A 147 5.15 -7.59 -2.85
N LEU A 148 4.99 -8.59 -1.98
CA LEU A 148 5.35 -9.99 -2.18
C LEU A 148 4.06 -10.80 -2.12
N ASN A 149 3.58 -11.23 -3.29
CA ASN A 149 2.33 -11.96 -3.41
C ASN A 149 2.61 -13.30 -4.08
N SER A 150 1.71 -14.28 -3.91
CA SER A 150 1.85 -15.60 -4.54
C SER A 150 1.99 -15.54 -6.06
N GLY A 151 1.46 -14.51 -6.72
CA GLY A 151 1.53 -14.31 -8.16
C GLY A 151 2.79 -13.60 -8.69
N GLY A 152 3.58 -12.94 -7.84
CA GLY A 152 4.72 -12.14 -8.26
C GLY A 152 5.08 -11.03 -7.27
N ASN A 153 6.10 -10.25 -7.63
CA ASN A 153 6.64 -9.19 -6.78
C ASN A 153 6.47 -7.83 -7.46
N THR A 154 6.03 -6.83 -6.70
CA THR A 154 6.10 -5.42 -7.10
C THR A 154 7.17 -4.73 -6.28
N SER A 155 8.02 -3.93 -6.91
CA SER A 155 8.88 -2.95 -6.23
C SER A 155 8.37 -1.54 -6.53
N LEU A 156 8.60 -0.60 -5.62
CA LEU A 156 8.23 0.79 -5.77
C LEU A 156 9.34 1.69 -5.22
N TYR A 157 9.64 2.76 -5.94
CA TYR A 157 10.44 3.87 -5.44
C TYR A 157 9.75 5.18 -5.81
N GLY A 158 9.85 6.18 -4.95
CA GLY A 158 9.13 7.42 -5.14
C GLY A 158 9.51 8.51 -4.16
N THR A 159 8.75 9.57 -4.21
CA THR A 159 8.87 10.71 -3.32
C THR A 159 7.51 11.20 -2.87
N SER A 160 7.48 11.85 -1.71
CA SER A 160 6.31 12.58 -1.24
C SER A 160 6.73 13.91 -0.63
N ALA A 161 5.82 14.86 -0.64
CA ALA A 161 5.97 16.12 0.05
C ALA A 161 4.63 16.59 0.58
N GLY A 162 4.66 17.41 1.61
CA GLY A 162 3.45 17.91 2.23
C GLY A 162 3.70 19.08 3.16
N VAL A 163 2.58 19.63 3.63
CA VAL A 163 2.55 20.76 4.55
C VAL A 163 1.56 20.42 5.66
N ASP A 164 1.93 20.71 6.89
CA ASP A 164 1.06 20.51 8.05
C ASP A 164 1.18 21.66 9.05
N ALA A 165 0.10 21.88 9.79
CA ALA A 165 0.02 22.91 10.80
C ALA A 165 -0.67 22.40 12.07
N TYR A 166 -0.19 22.91 13.21
CA TYR A 166 -0.83 22.77 14.51
C TYR A 166 -1.65 24.02 14.82
N LEU A 167 -2.95 23.83 15.06
CA LEU A 167 -3.92 24.86 15.41
C LEU A 167 -4.22 24.77 16.91
N ASN A 168 -4.16 25.90 17.64
CA ASN A 168 -4.30 25.96 19.10
C ASN A 168 -5.28 27.05 19.58
N GLU A 169 -6.17 27.53 18.72
CA GLU A 169 -7.15 28.57 19.06
C GLU A 169 -8.41 27.97 19.71
N LYS A 170 -9.54 27.92 18.99
CA LYS A 170 -10.82 27.41 19.51
C LYS A 170 -10.91 25.89 19.52
N VAL A 171 -10.14 25.24 18.65
CA VAL A 171 -10.06 23.78 18.51
C VAL A 171 -8.58 23.44 18.40
N GLU A 172 -8.12 22.54 19.27
CA GLU A 172 -6.78 22.00 19.19
C GLU A 172 -6.75 20.89 18.14
N ALA A 173 -6.03 21.12 17.04
CA ALA A 173 -6.05 20.21 15.90
C ALA A 173 -4.76 20.28 15.08
N ILE A 174 -4.45 19.17 14.42
CA ILE A 174 -3.49 19.11 13.32
C ILE A 174 -4.27 19.07 12.02
N VAL A 175 -3.80 19.82 11.03
CA VAL A 175 -4.31 19.74 9.66
C VAL A 175 -3.14 19.70 8.69
N GLY A 176 -3.24 18.88 7.65
CA GLY A 176 -2.20 18.78 6.64
C GLY A 176 -2.68 18.23 5.32
N GLY A 177 -1.85 18.44 4.31
CA GLY A 177 -2.05 17.93 2.96
C GLY A 177 -0.74 17.44 2.38
N PHE A 178 -0.82 16.50 1.45
CA PHE A 178 0.35 15.92 0.82
C PHE A 178 0.10 15.49 -0.63
N GLY A 179 1.20 15.37 -1.38
CA GLY A 179 1.27 14.79 -2.70
C GLY A 179 2.45 13.83 -2.78
N SER A 180 2.33 12.79 -3.58
CA SER A 180 3.34 11.76 -3.75
C SER A 180 3.32 11.19 -5.16
N TYR A 181 4.49 10.74 -5.59
CA TYR A 181 4.71 10.10 -6.88
C TYR A 181 5.64 8.91 -6.70
N GLY A 182 5.36 7.79 -7.36
CA GLY A 182 6.22 6.62 -7.32
C GLY A 182 6.15 5.80 -8.59
N TYR A 183 7.30 5.34 -9.06
CA TYR A 183 7.37 4.33 -10.11
C TYR A 183 7.36 2.94 -9.48
N SER A 184 6.55 2.05 -10.02
CA SER A 184 6.51 0.64 -9.61
C SER A 184 6.82 -0.30 -10.76
N SER A 185 7.54 -1.38 -10.46
CA SER A 185 7.82 -2.46 -11.40
C SER A 185 7.24 -3.76 -10.85
N PHE A 186 6.52 -4.52 -11.67
CA PHE A 186 6.03 -5.85 -11.33
C PHE A 186 6.62 -6.91 -12.24
N ASN A 187 6.98 -8.05 -11.65
CA ASN A 187 7.40 -9.25 -12.35
C ASN A 187 6.70 -10.47 -11.73
N ASN A 188 6.10 -11.32 -12.56
CA ASN A 188 5.57 -12.60 -12.11
C ASN A 188 6.69 -13.64 -11.94
N GLN A 189 6.41 -14.76 -11.26
CA GLN A 189 7.44 -15.77 -10.94
C GLN A 189 8.19 -16.34 -12.15
N SER A 190 7.52 -16.47 -13.30
CA SER A 190 8.11 -16.98 -14.53
C SER A 190 8.79 -15.90 -15.39
N ASN A 191 8.81 -14.64 -14.94
CA ASN A 191 9.27 -13.45 -15.68
C ASN A 191 8.61 -13.27 -17.07
N SER A 192 7.45 -13.90 -17.27
CA SER A 192 6.70 -13.82 -18.51
C SER A 192 5.73 -12.63 -18.55
N LEU A 193 5.39 -12.06 -17.39
CA LEU A 193 4.60 -10.84 -17.25
C LEU A 193 5.44 -9.78 -16.54
N ASN A 194 5.65 -8.67 -17.23
CA ASN A 194 6.41 -7.53 -16.73
C ASN A 194 5.56 -6.26 -16.88
N SER A 195 5.45 -5.50 -15.80
CA SER A 195 4.68 -4.25 -15.76
C SER A 195 5.54 -3.13 -15.17
N GLY A 196 5.39 -1.93 -15.72
CA GLY A 196 5.89 -0.70 -15.15
C GLY A 196 4.74 0.31 -15.02
N ALA A 197 4.59 0.92 -13.84
CA ALA A 197 3.52 1.88 -13.60
C ALA A 197 4.01 3.15 -12.92
N ASN A 198 3.48 4.29 -13.38
CA ASN A 198 3.67 5.59 -12.76
C ASN A 198 2.47 5.89 -11.87
N ASN A 199 2.70 6.06 -10.57
CA ASN A 199 1.67 6.21 -9.56
C ASN A 199 1.74 7.61 -8.98
N ALA A 200 0.60 8.28 -8.87
CA ALA A 200 0.43 9.55 -8.20
C ALA A 200 -0.63 9.40 -7.10
N ASN A 201 -0.40 10.04 -5.95
CA ASN A 201 -1.33 10.01 -4.83
C ASN A 201 -1.30 11.34 -4.08
N PHE A 202 -2.47 11.79 -3.67
CA PHE A 202 -2.66 13.06 -2.97
C PHE A 202 -3.70 12.89 -1.88
N GLY A 203 -3.60 13.67 -0.82
CA GLY A 203 -4.57 13.58 0.27
C GLY A 203 -4.45 14.67 1.31
N VAL A 204 -5.40 14.62 2.22
CA VAL A 204 -5.51 15.48 3.39
C VAL A 204 -5.67 14.62 4.63
N TYR A 205 -5.20 15.16 5.75
CA TYR A 205 -5.31 14.50 7.04
C TYR A 205 -5.50 15.51 8.15
N SER A 206 -6.11 15.06 9.23
CA SER A 206 -6.27 15.84 10.44
C SER A 206 -6.27 14.96 11.68
N ARG A 207 -5.91 15.58 12.81
CA ARG A 207 -6.10 15.02 14.15
C ARG A 207 -6.77 16.09 15.00
N ILE A 208 -7.90 15.76 15.61
CA ILE A 208 -8.58 16.64 16.57
C ILE A 208 -8.31 16.11 17.96
N PHE A 209 -8.02 17.01 18.89
CA PHE A 209 -7.76 16.68 20.28
C PHE A 209 -8.93 17.08 21.18
N ALA A 210 -9.24 16.24 22.16
CA ALA A 210 -10.15 16.57 23.25
C ALA A 210 -9.60 15.95 24.54
N ASN A 211 -8.84 16.71 25.34
CA ASN A 211 -8.01 16.12 26.40
C ASN A 211 -7.19 14.94 25.84
N ARG A 212 -7.06 13.83 26.58
CA ARG A 212 -6.30 12.64 26.15
C ARG A 212 -6.93 11.87 24.97
N HIS A 213 -7.95 12.39 24.32
CA HIS A 213 -8.61 11.77 23.19
C HIS A 213 -8.07 12.33 21.87
N GLU A 214 -7.63 11.45 20.98
CA GLU A 214 -7.19 11.79 19.62
C GLU A 214 -8.17 11.23 18.59
N PHE A 215 -8.64 12.07 17.68
CA PHE A 215 -9.52 11.69 16.57
C PHE A 215 -8.83 11.97 15.24
N ASP A 216 -8.49 10.90 14.52
CA ASP A 216 -7.74 10.98 13.26
C ASP A 216 -8.68 10.83 12.07
N PHE A 217 -8.49 11.68 11.06
CA PHE A 217 -9.20 11.60 9.79
C PHE A 217 -8.21 11.70 8.63
N GLU A 218 -8.42 10.89 7.61
CA GLU A 218 -7.61 10.90 6.39
C GLU A 218 -8.51 10.69 5.18
N ALA A 219 -8.27 11.43 4.11
CA ALA A 219 -8.87 11.19 2.81
C ALA A 219 -7.81 11.37 1.72
N GLN A 220 -7.67 10.40 0.84
CA GLN A 220 -6.69 10.41 -0.25
C GLN A 220 -7.23 9.78 -1.54
N GLY A 221 -6.71 10.25 -2.66
CA GLY A 221 -6.94 9.72 -3.99
C GLY A 221 -5.62 9.30 -4.65
N ALA A 222 -5.69 8.29 -5.50
CA ALA A 222 -4.54 7.72 -6.19
C ALA A 222 -4.88 7.39 -7.66
N LEU A 223 -3.93 7.61 -8.55
CA LEU A 223 -4.03 7.26 -9.97
C LEU A 223 -2.71 6.61 -10.42
N GLY A 224 -2.81 5.54 -11.20
CA GLY A 224 -1.68 4.81 -11.74
C GLY A 224 -1.83 4.64 -13.24
N SER A 225 -0.76 4.87 -13.99
CA SER A 225 -0.70 4.55 -15.42
C SER A 225 0.26 3.39 -15.62
N ASP A 226 -0.27 2.25 -16.01
CA ASP A 226 0.48 1.00 -16.18
C ASP A 226 0.73 0.70 -17.65
N GLN A 227 1.96 0.27 -17.93
CA GLN A 227 2.37 -0.36 -19.17
C GLN A 227 2.87 -1.78 -18.88
N SER A 228 2.15 -2.75 -19.43
CA SER A 228 2.39 -4.17 -19.22
C SER A 228 2.82 -4.87 -20.51
N SER A 229 3.59 -5.93 -20.36
CA SER A 229 4.02 -6.79 -21.46
C SER A 229 4.05 -8.26 -21.06
N LEU A 230 3.59 -9.11 -21.97
CA LEU A 230 3.73 -10.55 -21.94
C LEU A 230 4.86 -10.98 -22.88
N ASN A 231 5.77 -11.80 -22.36
CA ASN A 231 6.90 -12.34 -23.09
C ASN A 231 7.20 -13.79 -22.68
N PHE A 232 6.57 -14.72 -23.37
CA PHE A 232 6.86 -16.14 -23.34
C PHE A 232 7.92 -16.51 -24.37
N LYS A 233 8.87 -17.36 -23.96
CA LYS A 233 9.94 -17.87 -24.83
C LYS A 233 9.52 -19.09 -25.66
N SER A 234 8.48 -19.80 -25.24
CA SER A 234 8.01 -21.00 -25.94
C SER A 234 7.30 -20.66 -27.25
N ALA A 235 7.54 -21.47 -28.27
CA ALA A 235 6.80 -21.41 -29.53
C ALA A 235 5.28 -21.61 -29.32
N LEU A 236 4.86 -22.45 -28.37
CA LEU A 236 3.44 -22.73 -28.06
C LEU A 236 2.70 -21.49 -27.55
N LEU A 237 3.41 -20.60 -26.85
CA LEU A 237 2.83 -19.44 -26.18
C LEU A 237 3.16 -18.13 -26.89
N ARG A 238 3.84 -18.18 -28.04
CA ARG A 238 4.36 -16.99 -28.71
C ARG A 238 3.26 -16.02 -29.11
N ASP A 239 2.07 -16.52 -29.46
CA ASP A 239 0.92 -15.69 -29.83
C ASP A 239 0.29 -14.96 -28.64
N LEU A 240 0.67 -15.31 -27.41
CA LEU A 240 0.31 -14.56 -26.21
C LEU A 240 1.23 -13.35 -25.98
N ASN A 241 2.36 -13.26 -26.68
CA ASN A 241 3.32 -12.17 -26.50
C ASN A 241 2.72 -10.87 -27.05
N GLN A 242 2.47 -9.92 -26.15
CA GLN A 242 1.80 -8.69 -26.49
C GLN A 242 1.99 -7.64 -25.40
N SER A 243 1.70 -6.38 -25.70
CA SER A 243 1.67 -5.31 -24.71
C SER A 243 0.30 -4.65 -24.63
N TYR A 244 0.03 -4.05 -23.48
CA TYR A 244 -1.22 -3.37 -23.20
C TYR A 244 -1.00 -2.35 -22.09
N ASN A 245 -1.89 -1.36 -22.03
CA ASN A 245 -1.86 -0.30 -21.03
C ASN A 245 -3.23 -0.20 -20.36
N TYR A 246 -3.25 0.15 -19.08
CA TYR A 246 -4.47 0.47 -18.37
C TYR A 246 -4.21 1.55 -17.33
N LEU A 247 -5.28 2.22 -16.89
CA LEU A 247 -5.21 3.11 -15.74
C LEU A 247 -5.75 2.39 -14.51
N ALA A 248 -5.03 2.50 -13.41
CA ALA A 248 -5.48 2.11 -12.09
C ALA A 248 -5.89 3.34 -11.30
N TYR A 249 -6.87 3.22 -10.42
CA TYR A 249 -7.29 4.31 -9.55
C TYR A 249 -7.63 3.78 -8.17
N GLY A 250 -7.51 4.67 -7.18
CA GLY A 250 -7.85 4.38 -5.80
C GLY A 250 -8.38 5.61 -5.06
N ALA A 251 -9.26 5.38 -4.09
CA ALA A 251 -9.65 6.37 -3.11
C ALA A 251 -9.71 5.71 -1.74
N ALA A 252 -9.14 6.34 -0.72
CA ALA A 252 -9.17 5.82 0.63
C ALA A 252 -9.60 6.89 1.62
N THR A 253 -10.45 6.50 2.56
CA THR A 253 -10.84 7.34 3.70
C THR A 253 -10.65 6.54 4.98
N ARG A 254 -10.14 7.19 6.02
CA ARG A 254 -9.87 6.57 7.32
C ARG A 254 -10.35 7.48 8.44
N ALA A 255 -10.93 6.88 9.46
CA ALA A 255 -11.26 7.54 10.71
C ALA A 255 -10.81 6.66 11.87
N SER A 256 -10.14 7.23 12.87
CA SER A 256 -9.76 6.48 14.06
C SER A 256 -9.87 7.30 15.33
N TYR A 257 -10.04 6.60 16.44
CA TYR A 257 -10.10 7.16 17.78
C TYR A 257 -9.03 6.48 18.62
N GLY A 258 -8.26 7.27 19.36
CA GLY A 258 -7.26 6.80 20.31
C GLY A 258 -7.36 7.52 21.65
N TYR A 259 -6.82 6.87 22.69
CA TYR A 259 -6.71 7.45 24.03
C TYR A 259 -5.27 7.40 24.52
N ASP A 260 -4.72 8.53 24.92
CA ASP A 260 -3.33 8.67 25.33
C ASP A 260 -3.13 8.34 26.81
N PHE A 261 -2.34 7.31 27.08
CA PHE A 261 -1.77 7.03 28.40
C PHE A 261 -0.33 7.56 28.45
N ALA A 262 -0.15 8.70 29.11
CA ALA A 262 1.16 9.32 29.27
C ALA A 262 1.86 8.88 30.57
N PHE A 263 3.15 8.59 30.47
CA PHE A 263 4.03 8.16 31.55
C PHE A 263 5.33 8.98 31.53
N PHE A 264 6.09 8.94 32.62
CA PHE A 264 7.41 9.57 32.73
C PHE A 264 7.43 11.06 32.33
N ARG A 265 6.52 11.87 32.91
CA ARG A 265 6.36 13.30 32.53
C ARG A 265 6.15 13.50 31.03
N ASN A 266 5.31 12.66 30.44
CA ASN A 266 4.91 12.69 29.03
C ASN A 266 6.01 12.30 28.04
N ALA A 267 7.14 11.75 28.52
CA ALA A 267 8.19 11.22 27.66
C ALA A 267 7.76 9.92 26.95
N LEU A 268 6.88 9.12 27.57
CA LEU A 268 6.33 7.89 26.97
C LEU A 268 4.81 8.00 26.88
N VAL A 269 4.25 7.73 25.71
CA VAL A 269 2.81 7.66 25.48
C VAL A 269 2.47 6.29 24.91
N LEU A 270 1.49 5.61 25.52
CA LEU A 270 0.84 4.44 24.96
C LEU A 270 -0.56 4.81 24.54
N LYS A 271 -0.90 4.56 23.27
CA LYS A 271 -2.18 4.90 22.67
C LYS A 271 -2.84 3.68 22.05
N PRO A 272 -3.71 2.95 22.77
CA PRO A 272 -4.66 2.06 22.12
C PRO A 272 -5.61 2.88 21.25
N SER A 273 -5.96 2.34 20.08
CA SER A 273 -6.85 2.99 19.13
C SER A 273 -7.68 1.98 18.34
N VAL A 274 -8.85 2.44 17.90
CA VAL A 274 -9.74 1.70 16.99
C VAL A 274 -10.09 2.60 15.82
N GLY A 275 -10.36 2.03 14.67
CA GLY A 275 -10.70 2.82 13.49
C GLY A 275 -11.43 2.05 12.42
N VAL A 276 -11.99 2.81 11.48
CA VAL A 276 -12.64 2.30 10.28
C VAL A 276 -11.98 2.90 9.06
N SER A 277 -11.94 2.14 7.97
CA SER A 277 -11.50 2.66 6.69
C SER A 277 -12.30 2.09 5.53
N TYR A 278 -12.44 2.91 4.51
CA TYR A 278 -13.03 2.56 3.23
C TYR A 278 -11.97 2.75 2.15
N ASN A 279 -11.76 1.72 1.33
CA ASN A 279 -10.88 1.77 0.16
C ASN A 279 -11.68 1.41 -1.10
N HIS A 280 -11.65 2.28 -2.09
CA HIS A 280 -12.13 2.03 -3.44
C HIS A 280 -10.93 1.83 -4.33
N LEU A 281 -10.89 0.71 -5.05
CA LEU A 281 -9.81 0.36 -5.98
C LEU A 281 -10.44 -0.01 -7.31
N GLY A 282 -9.77 0.33 -8.41
CA GLY A 282 -10.25 -0.06 -9.72
C GLY A 282 -9.22 0.07 -10.82
N SER A 283 -9.59 -0.47 -11.97
CA SER A 283 -8.83 -0.36 -13.21
C SER A 283 -9.76 -0.06 -14.37
N THR A 284 -9.28 0.66 -15.37
CA THR A 284 -9.97 0.78 -16.66
C THR A 284 -9.98 -0.55 -17.39
N ASN A 285 -10.79 -0.61 -18.44
CA ASN A 285 -10.64 -1.65 -19.45
C ASN A 285 -9.31 -1.47 -20.20
N PHE A 286 -8.88 -2.53 -20.86
CA PHE A 286 -7.82 -2.47 -21.85
C PHE A 286 -8.09 -3.46 -22.98
N GLU A 287 -7.50 -3.14 -24.12
CA GLU A 287 -7.34 -4.05 -25.25
C GLU A 287 -5.86 -4.00 -25.64
N SER A 288 -5.27 -5.16 -25.87
CA SER A 288 -3.88 -5.24 -26.30
C SER A 288 -3.69 -4.68 -27.71
N ASN A 289 -2.48 -4.20 -27.98
CA ASN A 289 -2.04 -3.80 -29.32
C ASN A 289 -1.71 -4.97 -30.27
N SER A 290 -1.95 -6.23 -29.86
CA SER A 290 -1.68 -7.40 -30.69
C SER A 290 -2.59 -7.45 -31.90
N THR A 291 -2.01 -7.76 -33.06
CA THR A 291 -2.76 -8.07 -34.30
C THR A 291 -3.11 -9.55 -34.44
N HIS A 292 -2.68 -10.39 -33.50
CA HIS A 292 -2.98 -11.83 -33.49
C HIS A 292 -4.44 -12.07 -33.06
N LYS A 293 -5.02 -13.21 -33.46
CA LYS A 293 -6.37 -13.63 -33.03
C LYS A 293 -6.47 -13.82 -31.51
N ALA A 294 -5.34 -14.01 -30.84
CA ALA A 294 -5.17 -14.10 -29.40
C ALA A 294 -4.84 -12.71 -28.77
N ALA A 295 -5.62 -11.68 -29.12
CA ALA A 295 -5.50 -10.37 -28.48
C ALA A 295 -6.22 -10.35 -27.12
N LEU A 296 -5.53 -9.88 -26.09
CA LEU A 296 -6.06 -9.77 -24.73
C LEU A 296 -7.03 -8.60 -24.62
N LYS A 297 -8.17 -8.86 -24.00
CA LYS A 297 -9.14 -7.85 -23.60
C LYS A 297 -9.55 -8.06 -22.16
N ASN A 298 -9.61 -6.99 -21.37
CA ASN A 298 -10.15 -7.05 -20.02
C ASN A 298 -11.06 -5.85 -19.80
N GLY A 299 -12.24 -6.08 -19.22
CA GLY A 299 -13.15 -4.99 -18.88
C GLY A 299 -12.68 -4.22 -17.63
N ALA A 300 -13.29 -3.07 -17.38
CA ALA A 300 -13.00 -2.29 -16.18
C ALA A 300 -13.32 -3.11 -14.92
N SER A 301 -12.54 -2.95 -13.86
CA SER A 301 -12.76 -3.63 -12.59
C SER A 301 -12.85 -2.60 -11.47
N SER A 302 -13.68 -2.89 -10.46
CA SER A 302 -13.88 -2.01 -9.32
C SER A 302 -14.19 -2.82 -8.07
N GLN A 303 -13.59 -2.41 -6.95
CA GLN A 303 -13.72 -3.06 -5.66
C GLN A 303 -13.78 -2.02 -4.55
N HIS A 304 -14.73 -2.24 -3.64
CA HIS A 304 -14.94 -1.46 -2.44
C HIS A 304 -14.64 -2.35 -1.24
N LEU A 305 -13.81 -1.85 -0.33
CA LEU A 305 -13.32 -2.58 0.84
C LEU A 305 -13.59 -1.77 2.10
N PHE A 306 -14.27 -2.38 3.07
CA PHE A 306 -14.53 -1.79 4.37
C PHE A 306 -13.78 -2.57 5.44
N ASN A 307 -13.01 -1.83 6.23
CA ASN A 307 -12.13 -2.40 7.24
C ASN A 307 -12.39 -1.78 8.59
N ALA A 308 -12.34 -2.61 9.63
CA ALA A 308 -12.19 -2.19 11.01
C ALA A 308 -10.76 -2.47 11.46
N SER A 309 -10.22 -1.65 12.36
CA SER A 309 -8.86 -1.83 12.87
C SER A 309 -8.79 -1.62 14.37
N ALA A 310 -7.87 -2.33 15.00
CA ALA A 310 -7.46 -2.13 16.38
C ALA A 310 -5.93 -2.05 16.41
N ASN A 311 -5.39 -1.01 17.04
CA ASN A 311 -3.96 -0.73 17.03
C ASN A 311 -3.51 -0.28 18.43
N VAL A 312 -2.24 -0.50 18.73
CA VAL A 312 -1.54 0.07 19.88
C VAL A 312 -0.32 0.81 19.36
N GLU A 313 -0.20 2.06 19.76
CA GLU A 313 0.95 2.91 19.44
C GLU A 313 1.74 3.25 20.70
N ALA A 314 3.04 3.05 20.65
CA ALA A 314 3.97 3.52 21.66
C ALA A 314 4.81 4.66 21.07
N ARG A 315 4.89 5.79 21.77
CA ARG A 315 5.67 6.97 21.38
C ARG A 315 6.63 7.31 22.50
N TYR A 316 7.90 7.51 22.17
CA TYR A 316 8.91 7.95 23.11
C TYR A 316 9.53 9.27 22.62
N TYR A 317 9.31 10.35 23.38
CA TYR A 317 9.87 11.67 23.12
C TYR A 317 11.15 11.85 23.94
N TYR A 318 12.24 12.20 23.26
CA TYR A 318 13.53 12.44 23.91
C TYR A 318 14.20 13.71 23.39
N GLY A 319 14.86 14.42 24.30
CA GLY A 319 15.33 15.78 24.04
C GLY A 319 14.18 16.74 23.68
N ASP A 320 14.54 17.90 23.14
CA ASP A 320 13.57 18.98 22.91
C ASP A 320 12.66 18.75 21.70
N THR A 321 13.03 17.85 20.78
CA THR A 321 12.33 17.72 19.48
C THR A 321 12.37 16.33 18.84
N SER A 322 13.14 15.38 19.38
CA SER A 322 13.28 14.05 18.75
C SER A 322 12.27 13.06 19.32
N TYR A 323 11.92 12.05 18.54
CA TYR A 323 11.02 10.98 18.98
C TYR A 323 11.26 9.68 18.23
N PHE A 324 10.82 8.58 18.85
CA PHE A 324 10.65 7.29 18.22
C PHE A 324 9.21 6.80 18.47
N TYR A 325 8.65 6.05 17.53
CA TYR A 325 7.35 5.43 17.71
C TYR A 325 7.29 4.04 17.09
N MET A 326 6.38 3.24 17.61
CA MET A 326 5.98 1.95 17.05
C MET A 326 4.46 1.85 17.13
N ASN A 327 3.81 1.46 16.05
CA ASN A 327 2.38 1.21 15.97
C ASN A 327 2.16 -0.18 15.40
N ALA A 328 1.45 -1.02 16.14
CA ALA A 328 1.12 -2.38 15.75
C ALA A 328 -0.38 -2.61 15.87
N GLY A 329 -0.96 -3.37 14.96
CA GLY A 329 -2.40 -3.61 14.96
C GLY A 329 -2.87 -4.64 13.96
N VAL A 330 -4.18 -4.86 13.96
CA VAL A 330 -4.89 -5.75 13.06
C VAL A 330 -5.93 -4.94 12.29
N LEU A 331 -6.07 -5.23 11.00
CA LEU A 331 -7.10 -4.70 10.12
C LEU A 331 -7.95 -5.86 9.62
N GLN A 332 -9.25 -5.84 9.91
CA GLN A 332 -10.20 -6.85 9.49
C GLN A 332 -11.12 -6.26 8.42
N GLU A 333 -11.13 -6.86 7.23
CA GLU A 333 -12.17 -6.62 6.25
C GLU A 333 -13.49 -7.20 6.76
N PHE A 334 -14.55 -6.40 6.78
CA PHE A 334 -15.89 -6.85 7.19
C PHE A 334 -16.91 -6.79 6.05
N ALA A 335 -16.62 -6.03 4.99
CA ALA A 335 -17.42 -6.04 3.78
C ALA A 335 -16.53 -5.75 2.56
N HIS A 336 -16.73 -6.52 1.49
CA HIS A 336 -16.23 -6.16 0.18
C HIS A 336 -17.31 -6.37 -0.88
N PHE A 337 -17.41 -5.45 -1.83
CA PHE A 337 -18.28 -5.58 -2.99
C PHE A 337 -17.60 -4.96 -4.20
N GLY A 338 -17.98 -5.42 -5.38
CA GLY A 338 -17.33 -4.98 -6.59
C GLY A 338 -17.66 -5.86 -7.79
N SER A 339 -17.23 -5.39 -8.94
CA SER A 339 -17.35 -6.09 -10.21
C SER A 339 -15.95 -6.28 -10.77
N SER A 340 -15.59 -7.54 -11.04
CA SER A 340 -14.42 -7.87 -11.85
C SER A 340 -14.90 -8.35 -13.21
N ASN A 341 -14.43 -7.70 -14.27
CA ASN A 341 -14.67 -8.21 -15.62
C ASN A 341 -13.67 -9.33 -15.95
N ALA A 342 -14.15 -10.33 -16.69
CA ALA A 342 -13.31 -11.41 -17.16
C ALA A 342 -12.20 -10.87 -18.08
N LEU A 343 -10.99 -11.39 -17.92
CA LEU A 343 -9.99 -11.35 -18.98
C LEU A 343 -10.41 -12.33 -20.06
N SER A 344 -10.38 -11.90 -21.31
CA SER A 344 -10.70 -12.75 -22.45
C SER A 344 -9.60 -12.73 -23.49
N LEU A 345 -9.39 -13.88 -24.11
CA LEU A 345 -8.49 -14.12 -25.23
C LEU A 345 -9.24 -15.02 -26.21
N ASN A 346 -9.76 -14.46 -27.30
CA ASN A 346 -10.64 -15.20 -28.21
C ASN A 346 -11.78 -15.90 -27.44
N THR A 347 -11.85 -17.24 -27.46
CA THR A 347 -12.84 -18.05 -26.73
C THR A 347 -12.49 -18.28 -25.26
N PHE A 348 -11.23 -18.12 -24.86
CA PHE A 348 -10.76 -18.33 -23.50
C PHE A 348 -11.13 -17.17 -22.58
N LYS A 349 -11.58 -17.49 -21.36
CA LYS A 349 -11.95 -16.50 -20.34
C LYS A 349 -11.38 -16.85 -18.97
N VAL A 350 -10.82 -15.85 -18.29
CA VAL A 350 -10.38 -15.92 -16.90
C VAL A 350 -11.17 -14.91 -16.08
N ASN A 351 -11.96 -15.41 -15.14
CA ASN A 351 -12.60 -14.57 -14.13
C ASN A 351 -11.62 -14.33 -12.99
N ALA A 352 -11.58 -13.11 -12.46
CA ALA A 352 -10.88 -12.83 -11.22
C ALA A 352 -11.47 -13.69 -10.09
N ALA A 353 -10.61 -14.27 -9.27
CA ALA A 353 -11.06 -15.02 -8.10
C ALA A 353 -11.76 -14.06 -7.12
N ARG A 354 -12.88 -14.50 -6.54
CA ARG A 354 -13.46 -13.79 -5.39
C ARG A 354 -12.56 -14.07 -4.19
N ASN A 355 -11.90 -13.03 -3.69
CA ASN A 355 -11.14 -13.14 -2.45
C ASN A 355 -12.09 -13.16 -1.25
N PRO A 356 -11.84 -14.02 -0.25
CA PRO A 356 -12.54 -13.95 1.03
C PRO A 356 -12.20 -12.64 1.76
N LEU A 357 -12.99 -12.30 2.78
CA LEU A 357 -12.67 -11.19 3.69
C LEU A 357 -11.33 -11.46 4.36
N ASN A 358 -10.37 -10.55 4.19
CA ASN A 358 -9.02 -10.71 4.70
C ASN A 358 -8.81 -10.08 6.06
N THR A 359 -7.89 -10.68 6.81
CA THR A 359 -7.33 -10.11 8.03
C THR A 359 -5.88 -9.75 7.78
N HIS A 360 -5.48 -8.54 8.13
CA HIS A 360 -4.11 -8.07 7.97
C HIS A 360 -3.49 -7.76 9.33
N ALA A 361 -2.28 -8.23 9.56
CA ALA A 361 -1.42 -7.76 10.64
C ALA A 361 -0.55 -6.60 10.12
N ARG A 362 -0.45 -5.52 10.89
CA ARG A 362 0.34 -4.35 10.52
C ARG A 362 1.28 -3.96 11.64
N VAL A 363 2.53 -3.66 11.28
CA VAL A 363 3.50 -3.04 12.16
C VAL A 363 4.16 -1.90 11.41
N MET A 364 4.23 -0.73 12.05
CA MET A 364 5.02 0.40 11.57
C MET A 364 5.86 0.96 12.72
N MET A 365 7.02 1.48 12.39
CA MET A 365 7.91 2.13 13.34
C MET A 365 8.66 3.25 12.65
N GLY A 366 9.08 4.24 13.41
CA GLY A 366 9.85 5.34 12.86
C GLY A 366 10.29 6.31 13.93
N GLY A 367 10.98 7.35 13.50
CA GLY A 367 11.43 8.39 14.40
C GLY A 367 11.93 9.61 13.65
N GLU A 368 12.14 10.67 14.42
CA GLU A 368 12.67 11.92 13.92
C GLU A 368 13.83 12.39 14.81
N LEU A 369 14.88 12.87 14.17
CA LEU A 369 16.08 13.41 14.80
C LEU A 369 16.27 14.85 14.35
N LYS A 370 16.55 15.75 15.30
CA LYS A 370 16.94 17.12 14.98
C LYS A 370 18.36 17.16 14.42
N LEU A 371 18.51 17.76 13.23
CA LEU A 371 19.81 17.98 12.60
C LEU A 371 20.35 19.38 12.88
N ALA A 372 19.48 20.39 12.76
CA ALA A 372 19.81 21.79 13.01
C ALA A 372 18.61 22.52 13.60
N LYS A 373 18.72 23.84 13.85
CA LYS A 373 17.56 24.66 14.22
C LYS A 373 16.50 24.52 13.12
N GLU A 374 15.28 24.15 13.50
CA GLU A 374 14.12 24.00 12.60
C GLU A 374 14.23 22.93 11.51
N VAL A 375 15.34 22.18 11.42
CA VAL A 375 15.58 21.12 10.42
C VAL A 375 15.69 19.74 11.08
N PHE A 376 14.90 18.80 10.57
CA PHE A 376 14.74 17.46 11.15
C PHE A 376 14.86 16.38 10.08
N LEU A 377 15.39 15.21 10.48
CA LEU A 377 15.50 14.00 9.66
C LEU A 377 14.53 12.96 10.19
N ASN A 378 13.72 12.35 9.32
CA ASN A 378 12.81 11.28 9.68
C ASN A 378 13.13 9.97 8.93
N LEU A 379 12.95 8.85 9.62
CA LEU A 379 13.09 7.51 9.08
C LEU A 379 11.92 6.66 9.56
N GLY A 380 11.44 5.76 8.71
CA GLY A 380 10.32 4.90 9.02
C GLY A 380 10.31 3.60 8.21
N PHE A 381 9.64 2.62 8.78
CA PHE A 381 9.41 1.29 8.24
C PHE A 381 7.95 0.88 8.50
N ILE A 382 7.31 0.25 7.52
CA ILE A 382 5.97 -0.34 7.65
C ILE A 382 5.91 -1.69 6.96
N TYR A 383 5.29 -2.65 7.64
CA TYR A 383 5.00 -3.98 7.12
C TYR A 383 3.52 -4.31 7.34
N LEU A 384 2.88 -4.81 6.30
CA LEU A 384 1.49 -5.26 6.28
C LEU A 384 1.46 -6.69 5.76
N HIS A 385 0.87 -7.60 6.51
CA HIS A 385 0.83 -9.02 6.18
C HIS A 385 -0.62 -9.50 6.14
N ASN A 386 -1.05 -10.06 5.02
CA ASN A 386 -2.36 -10.69 4.87
C ASN A 386 -2.30 -12.12 5.42
N LEU A 387 -3.07 -12.38 6.48
CA LEU A 387 -3.05 -13.65 7.20
C LEU A 387 -3.74 -14.80 6.46
N ILE A 388 -4.49 -14.51 5.40
CA ILE A 388 -5.21 -15.51 4.60
C ILE A 388 -4.45 -15.83 3.31
N SER A 389 -4.07 -14.80 2.55
CA SER A 389 -3.34 -14.98 1.28
C SER A 389 -1.83 -15.15 1.48
N ASN A 390 -1.33 -14.91 2.70
CA ASN A 390 0.11 -14.87 3.03
C ASN A 390 0.89 -13.81 2.23
N ALA A 391 0.19 -12.83 1.64
CA ALA A 391 0.79 -11.71 0.93
C ALA A 391 1.41 -10.71 1.91
N GLY A 392 2.56 -10.16 1.56
CA GLY A 392 3.29 -9.19 2.38
C GLY A 392 3.57 -7.90 1.62
N HIS A 393 3.27 -6.76 2.23
CA HIS A 393 3.66 -5.43 1.74
C HIS A 393 4.63 -4.81 2.72
N PHE A 394 5.68 -4.20 2.17
CA PHE A 394 6.72 -3.52 2.92
C PHE A 394 6.95 -2.13 2.31
N ALA A 395 7.16 -1.13 3.15
CA ALA A 395 7.68 0.16 2.73
C ALA A 395 8.56 0.82 3.79
N SER A 396 9.45 1.69 3.33
CA SER A 396 10.30 2.54 4.15
C SER A 396 10.38 3.94 3.56
N ASN A 397 10.76 4.89 4.41
CA ASN A 397 11.00 6.27 3.99
C ASN A 397 12.23 6.87 4.66
N LEU A 398 12.83 7.83 3.99
CA LEU A 398 13.82 8.75 4.55
C LEU A 398 13.41 10.15 4.14
N GLY A 399 13.23 11.04 5.11
CA GLY A 399 12.71 12.38 4.84
C GLY A 399 13.34 13.46 5.69
N MET A 400 13.03 14.69 5.29
CA MET A 400 13.40 15.89 6.00
C MET A 400 12.19 16.77 6.23
N ARG A 401 12.21 17.51 7.33
CA ARG A 401 11.23 18.53 7.66
C ARG A 401 11.90 19.85 7.99
N TYR A 402 11.23 20.91 7.60
CA TYR A 402 11.49 22.27 8.07
C TYR A 402 10.27 22.85 8.80
N SER A 403 10.48 23.50 9.95
CA SER A 403 9.44 24.10 10.81
C SER A 403 9.56 25.62 10.84
N PHE A 404 8.50 26.38 10.54
CA PHE A 404 8.58 27.84 10.38
C PHE A 404 7.37 28.65 10.83
#